data_AF-A0A2V8GQX6-F1
#
_entry.id   AF-A0A2V8GQX6-F1
#
_cell.length_a   1.000
_cell.length_b   1.000
_cell.length_c   1.000
_cell.angle_alpha   90.00
_cell.angle_beta   90.00
_cell.angle_gamma   90.00
#
_symmetry.space_group_name_H-M   'P 1'
#
loop_
_entity.id
_entity.type
_entity.pdbx_description
1 polymer ?
#
loop_
_entity_poly.entity_id
_entity_poly.type
_entity_poly.pdbx_seq_one_letter_code
_entity_poly.pdbx_strand_id
1 'polypeptide(L)'
;MDVLTLAGQELEGAKIDAMLLYPAQVKSIAPRWRVGTATTIDDRDVDVVQGNTADGIMVSLFFDQKTGLLTRSVRYTDSPVGKLPVQTDYSDYRDVNGVKMPFKLLQTGLDGRDTFELTQIRANANPEASRFAKPAPVAPPKK
;
A
#
# COMPACT_ATOMS: atom_id res chain seq x y z
N MET A 1 -6.37 -12.15 -20.75
CA MET A 1 -5.56 -11.29 -19.87
C MET A 1 -4.39 -12.12 -19.42
N ASP A 2 -3.18 -11.70 -19.77
CA ASP A 2 -1.97 -12.32 -19.24
C ASP A 2 -1.89 -12.00 -17.75
N VAL A 3 -1.59 -13.01 -16.94
CA VAL A 3 -1.40 -12.84 -15.50
C VAL A 3 -0.02 -12.21 -15.31
N LEU A 4 0.00 -10.94 -14.87
CA LEU A 4 1.25 -10.29 -14.46
C LEU A 4 1.80 -11.03 -13.24
N THR A 5 2.98 -11.62 -13.40
CA THR A 5 3.68 -12.28 -12.30
C THR A 5 4.56 -11.26 -11.60
N LEU A 6 4.22 -10.91 -10.36
CA LEU A 6 5.07 -10.07 -9.51
C LEU A 6 6.16 -10.93 -8.86
N ALA A 7 7.39 -10.42 -8.80
CA ALA A 7 8.51 -11.11 -8.18
C ALA A 7 9.44 -10.15 -7.43
N GLY A 8 10.27 -10.69 -6.52
CA GLY A 8 11.24 -9.90 -5.76
C GLY A 8 10.60 -8.71 -5.04
N GLN A 9 11.25 -7.54 -5.10
CA GLN A 9 10.77 -6.34 -4.43
C GLN A 9 9.46 -5.79 -4.98
N GLU A 10 9.07 -6.14 -6.21
CA GLU A 10 7.75 -5.76 -6.73
C GLU A 10 6.63 -6.51 -5.98
N LEU A 11 6.81 -7.81 -5.77
CA LEU A 11 5.89 -8.62 -4.95
C LEU A 11 5.85 -8.15 -3.49
N GLU A 12 7.02 -7.88 -2.90
CA GLU A 12 7.07 -7.38 -1.52
C GLU A 12 6.47 -5.97 -1.41
N GLY A 13 6.66 -5.12 -2.42
CA GLY A 13 6.00 -3.81 -2.52
C GLY A 13 4.48 -3.94 -2.53
N ALA A 14 3.93 -4.83 -3.34
CA ALA A 14 2.49 -5.08 -3.37
C ALA A 14 1.93 -5.60 -2.04
N LYS A 15 2.69 -6.42 -1.31
CA LYS A 15 2.31 -6.85 0.06
C LYS A 15 2.29 -5.66 1.01
N ILE A 16 3.28 -4.78 0.96
CA ILE A 16 3.32 -3.55 1.79
C ILE A 16 2.08 -2.69 1.52
N ASP A 17 1.74 -2.47 0.25
CA ASP A 17 0.57 -1.67 -0.13
C ASP A 17 -0.73 -2.26 0.45
N ALA A 18 -0.86 -3.60 0.41
CA ALA A 18 -1.98 -4.30 1.04
C ALA A 18 -1.99 -4.19 2.57
N MET A 19 -0.82 -4.24 3.23
CA MET A 19 -0.70 -4.08 4.68
C MET A 19 -1.10 -2.67 5.12
N LEU A 20 -0.77 -1.64 4.34
CA LEU A 20 -1.06 -0.23 4.66
C LEU A 20 -2.55 0.11 4.65
N LEU A 21 -3.39 -0.72 4.05
CA LEU A 21 -4.86 -0.59 4.19
C LEU A 21 -5.34 -0.85 5.62
N TYR A 22 -4.54 -1.55 6.44
CA TYR A 22 -4.90 -1.94 7.80
C TYR A 22 -3.96 -1.27 8.82
N PRO A 23 -4.45 -0.31 9.63
CA PRO A 23 -3.59 0.46 10.55
C PRO A 23 -2.75 -0.41 11.50
N ALA A 24 -3.27 -1.58 11.91
CA ALA A 24 -2.59 -2.49 12.83
C ALA A 24 -1.29 -3.09 12.25
N GLN A 25 -1.14 -3.16 10.93
CA GLN A 25 0.00 -3.81 10.29
C GLN A 25 1.19 -2.85 10.04
N VAL A 26 0.97 -1.54 10.16
CA VAL A 26 1.98 -0.51 9.84
C VAL A 26 3.29 -0.74 10.58
N LYS A 27 3.23 -1.06 11.88
CA LYS A 27 4.43 -1.28 12.71
C LYS A 27 5.27 -2.48 12.23
N SER A 28 4.65 -3.50 11.65
CA SER A 28 5.34 -4.71 11.20
C SER A 28 6.03 -4.58 9.84
N ILE A 29 5.73 -3.54 9.06
CA ILE A 29 6.30 -3.35 7.71
C ILE A 29 7.82 -3.14 7.76
N ALA A 30 8.31 -2.41 8.76
CA ALA A 30 9.73 -2.16 8.95
C ALA A 30 10.15 -2.48 10.39
N PRO A 31 11.32 -3.13 10.61
CA PRO A 31 11.83 -3.44 11.94
C PRO A 31 12.17 -2.19 12.75
N ARG A 32 12.43 -1.06 12.07
CA ARG A 32 12.71 0.22 12.70
C ARG A 32 12.18 1.36 11.86
N TRP A 33 11.33 2.15 12.48
CA TRP A 33 10.85 3.42 11.96
C TRP A 33 11.68 4.58 12.51
N ARG A 34 11.81 5.63 11.71
CA ARG A 34 12.41 6.92 12.10
C ARG A 34 11.44 8.03 11.72
N VAL A 35 11.26 8.97 12.63
CA VAL A 35 10.52 10.19 12.35
C VAL A 35 11.44 11.14 11.58
N GLY A 36 11.00 11.59 10.42
CA GLY A 36 11.66 12.60 9.61
C GLY A 36 11.19 14.01 9.96
N THR A 37 11.64 15.00 9.19
CA THR A 37 11.13 16.37 9.32
C THR A 37 9.68 16.42 8.87
N ALA A 38 8.79 16.96 9.71
CA ALA A 38 7.43 17.27 9.31
C ALA A 38 7.40 18.22 8.12
N THR A 39 6.38 18.12 7.28
CA THR A 39 6.26 18.92 6.05
C THR A 39 4.80 19.22 5.76
N THR A 40 4.54 19.95 4.68
CA THR A 40 3.18 20.22 4.18
C THR A 40 2.99 19.54 2.83
N ILE A 41 1.88 18.82 2.65
CA ILE A 41 1.48 18.16 1.41
C ILE A 41 0.01 18.52 1.13
N ASP A 42 -0.27 19.04 -0.06
CA ASP A 42 -1.64 19.37 -0.50
C ASP A 42 -2.41 20.19 0.56
N ASP A 43 -1.74 21.25 1.06
CA ASP A 43 -2.20 22.14 2.14
C ASP A 43 -2.51 21.48 3.49
N ARG A 44 -1.91 20.31 3.76
CA ARG A 44 -1.98 19.60 5.04
C ARG A 44 -0.61 19.44 5.66
N ASP A 45 -0.48 19.80 6.92
CA ASP A 45 0.71 19.50 7.71
C ASP A 45 0.74 18.00 8.05
N VAL A 46 1.87 17.36 7.77
CA VAL A 46 2.05 15.92 7.91
C VAL A 46 3.32 15.58 8.68
N ASP A 47 3.21 14.57 9.53
CA ASP A 47 4.35 13.88 10.13
C ASP A 47 4.87 12.82 9.16
N VAL A 48 6.19 12.82 8.93
CA VAL A 48 6.84 11.87 8.03
C VAL A 48 7.51 10.78 8.85
N VAL A 49 7.20 9.52 8.54
CA VAL A 49 7.82 8.35 9.16
C VAL A 49 8.43 7.47 8.08
N GLN A 50 9.72 7.13 8.24
CA GLN A 50 10.48 6.39 7.23
C GLN A 50 11.10 5.13 7.81
N GLY A 51 11.14 4.07 7.01
CA GLY A 51 11.68 2.77 7.38
C GLY A 51 12.19 2.01 6.17
N ASN A 52 13.13 1.10 6.41
CA ASN A 52 13.55 0.13 5.40
C ASN A 52 12.99 -1.24 5.81
N THR A 53 12.33 -1.94 4.89
CA THR A 53 11.86 -3.30 5.13
C THR A 53 13.02 -4.29 5.18
N ALA A 54 12.75 -5.53 5.63
CA ALA A 54 13.73 -6.61 5.60
C ALA A 54 14.24 -6.88 4.17
N ASP A 55 13.38 -6.74 3.17
CA ASP A 55 13.68 -6.90 1.75
C ASP A 55 14.36 -5.68 1.10
N GLY A 56 14.74 -4.67 1.89
CA GLY A 56 15.48 -3.50 1.41
C GLY A 56 14.63 -2.43 0.71
N ILE A 57 13.31 -2.46 0.88
CA ILE A 57 12.40 -1.46 0.32
C ILE A 57 12.35 -0.27 1.29
N MET A 58 12.69 0.92 0.80
CA MET A 58 12.51 2.15 1.55
C MET A 58 11.05 2.58 1.45
N VAL A 59 10.40 2.78 2.61
CA VAL A 59 9.01 3.22 2.73
C VAL A 59 8.97 4.53 3.51
N SER A 60 8.28 5.53 2.96
CA SER A 60 7.94 6.79 3.62
C SER A 60 6.43 6.87 3.77
N LEU A 61 5.97 7.15 4.99
CA LEU A 61 4.58 7.31 5.36
C LEU A 61 4.35 8.73 5.83
N PHE A 62 3.26 9.34 5.38
CA PHE A 62 2.89 10.72 5.67
C PHE A 62 1.55 10.72 6.40
N PHE A 63 1.55 11.11 7.66
CA PHE A 63 0.36 11.12 8.51
C PHE A 63 -0.11 12.56 8.72
N ASP A 64 -1.38 12.82 8.45
CA ASP A 64 -1.99 14.13 8.72
C ASP A 64 -1.94 14.45 10.21
N GLN A 65 -1.39 15.61 10.59
CA GLN A 65 -1.18 15.97 11.99
C GLN A 65 -2.49 16.21 12.76
N LYS A 66 -3.59 16.55 12.06
CA LYS A 66 -4.87 16.83 12.70
C LYS A 66 -5.64 15.55 13.04
N THR A 67 -5.56 14.56 12.17
CA THR A 67 -6.37 13.33 12.23
C THR A 67 -5.55 12.09 12.60
N GLY A 68 -4.23 12.13 12.44
CA GLY A 68 -3.33 10.98 12.59
C GLY A 68 -3.49 9.94 11.47
N LEU A 69 -4.26 10.22 10.42
CA LEU A 69 -4.53 9.28 9.34
C LEU A 69 -3.43 9.34 8.28
N LEU A 70 -3.11 8.19 7.69
CA LEU A 70 -2.16 8.10 6.58
C LEU A 70 -2.74 8.82 5.36
N THR A 71 -2.08 9.85 4.85
CA THR A 71 -2.51 10.57 3.64
C THR A 71 -1.75 10.14 2.41
N ARG A 72 -0.47 9.78 2.59
CA ARG A 72 0.39 9.31 1.50
C ARG A 72 1.36 8.24 1.98
N SER A 73 1.64 7.28 1.11
CA SER A 73 2.81 6.41 1.20
C SER A 73 3.64 6.54 -0.07
N VAL A 74 4.96 6.43 0.08
CA VAL A 74 5.89 6.33 -1.05
C VAL A 74 6.86 5.20 -0.75
N ARG A 75 6.96 4.24 -1.67
CA ARG A 75 7.95 3.16 -1.59
C ARG A 75 8.82 3.12 -2.82
N TYR A 76 10.04 2.62 -2.65
CA TYR A 76 11.03 2.52 -3.72
C TYR A 76 11.48 1.08 -3.92
N THR A 77 11.14 0.50 -5.06
CA THR A 77 11.55 -0.86 -5.45
C THR A 77 12.68 -0.81 -6.47
N ASP A 78 13.59 -1.78 -6.42
CA ASP A 78 14.67 -1.92 -7.38
C ASP A 78 14.15 -2.34 -8.76
N SER A 79 14.78 -1.78 -9.80
CA SER A 79 14.60 -2.21 -11.18
C SER A 79 15.93 -2.09 -11.94
N PRO A 80 16.05 -2.70 -13.14
CA PRO A 80 17.26 -2.60 -13.95
C PRO A 80 17.69 -1.17 -14.30
N VAL A 81 16.76 -0.20 -14.25
CA VAL A 81 17.01 1.21 -14.60
C VAL A 81 17.08 2.14 -13.38
N GLY A 82 17.03 1.60 -12.16
CA GLY A 82 17.11 2.35 -10.90
C GLY A 82 15.93 2.11 -9.97
N LYS A 83 15.82 2.94 -8.93
CA LYS A 83 14.72 2.86 -7.94
C LYS A 83 13.42 3.38 -8.56
N LEU A 84 12.38 2.55 -8.53
CA LEU A 84 11.04 2.88 -8.99
C LEU A 84 10.20 3.38 -7.82
N PRO A 85 9.76 4.65 -7.83
CA PRO A 85 8.82 5.13 -6.84
C PRO A 85 7.41 4.64 -7.17
N VAL A 86 6.73 4.12 -6.15
CA VAL A 86 5.26 3.96 -6.15
C VAL A 86 4.72 4.83 -5.03
N GLN A 87 3.88 5.80 -5.39
CA GLN A 87 3.18 6.67 -4.47
C GLN A 87 1.72 6.21 -4.38
N THR A 88 1.17 6.14 -3.17
CA THR A 88 -0.27 5.94 -2.97
C THR A 88 -0.81 7.05 -2.09
N ASP A 89 -1.83 7.76 -2.58
CA ASP A 89 -2.59 8.77 -1.85
C ASP A 89 -3.89 8.16 -1.33
N TYR A 90 -4.17 8.37 -0.05
CA TYR A 90 -5.33 7.79 0.65
C TYR A 90 -6.32 8.90 1.01
N SER A 91 -7.59 8.69 0.68
CA SER A 91 -8.66 9.66 0.95
C SER A 91 -10.00 8.98 1.18
N ASP A 92 -11.01 9.80 1.49
CA ASP A 92 -12.38 9.35 1.83
C ASP A 92 -12.37 8.32 2.97
N TYR A 93 -11.77 8.71 4.11
CA TYR A 93 -11.73 7.86 5.29
C TYR A 93 -13.12 7.75 5.93
N ARG A 94 -13.62 6.53 6.05
CA ARG A 94 -14.93 6.24 6.66
C ARG A 94 -14.78 5.31 7.85
N ASP A 95 -15.75 5.38 8.76
CA ASP A 95 -15.81 4.46 9.88
C ASP A 95 -16.27 3.08 9.42
N VAL A 96 -15.50 2.05 9.76
CA VAL A 96 -15.84 0.65 9.56
C VAL A 96 -15.62 -0.06 10.88
N ASN A 97 -16.69 -0.29 11.63
CA ASN A 97 -16.66 -0.89 12.97
C ASN A 97 -15.68 -0.19 13.93
N GLY A 98 -15.67 1.15 13.95
CA GLY A 98 -14.83 1.96 14.83
C GLY A 98 -13.39 2.17 14.34
N VAL A 99 -13.04 1.65 13.16
CA VAL A 99 -11.73 1.89 12.52
C VAL A 99 -11.93 2.77 11.30
N LYS A 100 -11.13 3.84 11.19
CA LYS A 100 -11.11 4.70 9.99
C LYS A 100 -10.34 4.00 8.87
N MET A 101 -11.04 3.67 7.79
CA MET A 101 -10.49 2.98 6.61
C MET A 101 -10.62 3.88 5.38
N PRO A 102 -9.62 3.92 4.46
CA PRO A 102 -9.71 4.72 3.25
C PRO A 102 -10.63 4.07 2.22
N PHE A 103 -11.52 4.85 1.59
CA PHE A 103 -12.40 4.39 0.51
C PHE A 103 -11.91 4.82 -0.87
N LYS A 104 -10.88 5.66 -0.95
CA LYS A 104 -10.25 6.07 -2.21
C LYS A 104 -8.74 6.01 -2.13
N LEU A 105 -8.14 5.33 -3.11
CA LEU A 105 -6.69 5.24 -3.29
C LEU A 105 -6.32 5.73 -4.69
N LEU A 106 -5.35 6.62 -4.76
CA LEU A 106 -4.72 7.03 -6.02
C LEU A 106 -3.28 6.53 -6.02
N GLN A 107 -3.00 5.50 -6.80
CA GLN A 107 -1.66 4.95 -6.97
C GLN A 107 -1.01 5.59 -8.18
N THR A 108 0.22 6.07 -8.04
CA THR A 108 1.04 6.65 -9.10
C THR A 108 2.37 5.91 -9.18
N GLY A 109 2.64 5.33 -10.35
CA GLY A 109 3.90 4.66 -10.69
C GLY A 109 4.51 5.23 -11.96
N LEU A 110 5.50 4.54 -12.55
CA LEU A 110 6.07 4.93 -13.84
C LEU A 110 5.15 4.64 -15.03
N ASP A 111 4.27 3.66 -14.88
CA ASP A 111 3.32 3.18 -15.88
C ASP A 111 2.02 4.00 -15.92
N GLY A 112 1.80 4.86 -14.92
CA GLY A 112 0.71 5.81 -14.92
C GLY A 112 0.10 6.02 -13.54
N ARG A 113 -1.21 6.28 -13.55
CA ARG A 113 -2.01 6.54 -12.36
C ARG A 113 -3.27 5.70 -12.37
N ASP A 114 -3.48 4.96 -11.29
CA ASP A 114 -4.67 4.16 -11.07
C ASP A 114 -5.46 4.69 -9.87
N THR A 115 -6.77 4.83 -10.05
CA THR A 115 -7.68 5.21 -8.96
C THR A 115 -8.53 4.01 -8.57
N PHE A 116 -8.50 3.65 -7.29
CA PHE A 116 -9.34 2.63 -6.69
C PHE A 116 -10.38 3.30 -5.79
N GLU A 117 -11.65 3.13 -6.12
CA GLU A 117 -12.77 3.59 -5.28
C GLU A 117 -13.51 2.37 -4.74
N LEU A 118 -13.49 2.23 -3.42
CA LEU A 118 -14.14 1.16 -2.71
C LEU A 118 -15.57 1.59 -2.39
N THR A 119 -16.55 0.77 -2.76
CA THR A 119 -17.96 1.05 -2.42
C THR A 119 -18.34 0.51 -1.05
N GLN A 120 -17.62 -0.51 -0.56
CA GLN A 120 -17.93 -1.17 0.70
C GLN A 120 -16.71 -1.91 1.26
N ILE A 121 -16.48 -1.76 2.56
CA ILE A 121 -15.54 -2.56 3.34
C ILE A 121 -16.34 -3.27 4.44
N ARG A 122 -16.14 -4.58 4.61
CA ARG A 122 -16.74 -5.37 5.69
C ARG A 122 -15.65 -5.97 6.55
N ALA A 123 -15.51 -5.51 7.79
CA ALA A 123 -14.62 -6.12 8.78
C ALA A 123 -15.25 -7.39 9.36
N ASN A 124 -14.40 -8.38 9.70
CA ASN A 124 -14.81 -9.66 10.31
C ASN A 124 -15.89 -10.42 9.50
N ALA A 125 -15.82 -10.36 8.17
CA ALA A 125 -16.82 -10.97 7.28
C ALA A 125 -16.74 -12.51 7.18
N ASN A 126 -15.75 -13.15 7.82
CA ASN A 126 -15.53 -14.60 7.84
C ASN A 126 -15.66 -15.29 6.47
N PRO A 127 -14.87 -14.90 5.45
CA PRO A 127 -14.91 -15.53 4.15
C PRO A 127 -14.48 -17.00 4.20
N GLU A 128 -15.09 -17.83 3.36
CA GLU A 128 -14.73 -19.23 3.13
C GLU A 128 -13.22 -19.40 2.85
N ALA A 129 -12.55 -20.29 3.60
CA ALA A 129 -11.10 -20.51 3.49
C ALA A 129 -10.64 -20.95 2.09
N SER A 130 -11.50 -21.65 1.35
CA SER A 130 -11.24 -22.08 -0.03
C SER A 130 -10.98 -20.93 -1.00
N ARG A 131 -11.43 -19.71 -0.69
CA ARG A 131 -11.17 -18.50 -1.51
C ARG A 131 -9.71 -18.07 -1.50
N PHE A 132 -8.91 -18.54 -0.54
CA PHE A 132 -7.49 -18.24 -0.42
C PHE A 132 -6.61 -19.38 -0.97
N ALA A 133 -7.20 -20.44 -1.53
CA ALA A 133 -6.45 -21.48 -2.19
C ALA A 133 -5.72 -20.93 -3.43
N LYS A 134 -4.47 -21.38 -3.63
CA LYS A 134 -3.69 -20.98 -4.81
C LYS A 134 -4.45 -21.36 -6.09
N PRO A 135 -4.66 -20.43 -7.04
CA PRO A 135 -5.31 -20.73 -8.31
C PRO A 135 -4.56 -21.82 -9.08
N ALA A 136 -5.30 -22.61 -9.87
CA ALA A 136 -4.68 -23.55 -10.79
C ALA A 136 -3.73 -22.81 -11.75
N PRO A 137 -2.58 -23.39 -12.12
CA PRO A 137 -1.68 -22.79 -13.11
C PRO A 137 -2.44 -22.45 -14.39
N VAL A 138 -2.16 -21.28 -14.97
CA VAL A 138 -2.71 -20.91 -16.28
C VAL A 138 -2.25 -21.96 -17.29
N ALA A 139 -3.19 -22.58 -18.01
CA ALA A 139 -2.85 -23.54 -19.05
C ALA A 139 -2.05 -22.84 -20.15
N PRO A 140 -0.98 -23.47 -20.70
CA PRO A 140 -0.22 -22.87 -21.78
C PRO A 140 -1.14 -22.57 -22.98
N PRO A 141 -0.88 -21.49 -23.74
CA PRO A 141 -1.69 -21.15 -24.90
C PRO A 141 -1.71 -22.33 -25.89
N LYS A 142 -2.89 -22.66 -26.42
CA LYS A 142 -3.02 -23.65 -27.49
C LYS A 142 -2.31 -23.09 -28.73
N LYS A 143 -1.41 -23.90 -29.31
CA LYS A 143 -0.76 -23.60 -30.60
C LYS A 143 -1.77 -23.58 -31.74
#